data_AF-A0A8T5U6R3-F1
#
_entry.id   AF-A0A8T5U6R3-F1
#
_cell.length_a   1.000
_cell.length_b   1.000
_cell.length_c   1.000
_cell.angle_alpha   90.00
_cell.angle_beta   90.00
_cell.angle_gamma   90.00
#
_symmetry.space_group_name_H-M   'P 1'
#
loop_
_entity.id
_entity.type
_entity.pdbx_description
1 polymer ?
#
loop_
_entity_poly.entity_id
_entity_poly.type
_entity_poly.pdbx_seq_one_letter_code
_entity_poly.pdbx_strand_id
1 'polypeptide(L)'
;MTELYDLFVVYELENSGERVKLDIKQENLQNSLSPEAVILIIREDLRRIFIWKGSKSPVRKRFISSRVAQELQKELMDDARYHRCKIVSIDQGDELQEFLNAFRLESMEVTER
;
A
#
# COMPACT_ATOMS: atom_id res chain seq x y z
N MET A 1 -17.68 -14.45 -19.07
CA MET A 1 -17.45 -14.65 -17.63
C MET A 1 -16.22 -13.82 -17.31
N THR A 2 -16.43 -12.55 -16.96
CA THR A 2 -15.34 -11.60 -16.77
C THR A 2 -14.70 -11.94 -15.44
N GLU A 3 -13.48 -12.47 -15.44
CA GLU A 3 -12.71 -12.64 -14.21
C GLU A 3 -12.68 -11.28 -13.51
N LEU A 4 -13.26 -11.21 -12.31
CA LEU A 4 -13.24 -10.01 -11.47
C LEU A 4 -11.77 -9.72 -11.16
N TYR A 5 -11.20 -8.74 -11.86
CA TYR A 5 -9.87 -8.24 -11.57
C TYR A 5 -9.83 -7.70 -10.14
N ASP A 6 -8.77 -8.00 -9.39
CA ASP A 6 -8.56 -7.45 -8.06
C ASP A 6 -8.24 -5.94 -8.20
N LEU A 7 -9.27 -5.10 -8.30
CA LEU A 7 -9.14 -3.64 -8.29
C LEU A 7 -8.44 -3.12 -7.03
N PHE A 8 -8.42 -3.95 -5.99
CA PHE A 8 -7.81 -3.71 -4.71
C PHE A 8 -6.94 -4.90 -4.32
N VAL A 9 -5.64 -4.66 -4.17
CA VAL A 9 -4.68 -5.66 -3.70
C VAL A 9 -3.84 -5.03 -2.59
N VAL A 10 -3.52 -5.80 -1.56
CA VAL A 10 -2.70 -5.33 -0.45
C VAL A 10 -1.56 -6.30 -0.20
N TYR A 11 -0.36 -5.75 -0.01
CA TYR A 11 0.80 -6.49 0.43
C TYR A 11 1.37 -5.87 1.70
N GLU A 12 1.74 -6.70 2.66
CA GLU A 12 2.70 -6.31 3.68
C GLU A 12 4.12 -6.56 3.16
N LEU A 13 5.00 -5.58 3.35
CA LEU A 13 6.41 -5.74 3.06
C LEU A 13 7.08 -6.45 4.25
N GLU A 14 8.01 -7.35 4.00
CA GLU A 14 8.85 -7.95 5.04
C GLU A 14 10.21 -7.24 5.15
N ASN A 15 10.94 -7.49 6.24
CA ASN A 15 12.28 -6.90 6.42
C ASN A 15 13.30 -7.37 5.36
N SER A 16 13.05 -8.51 4.73
CA SER A 16 13.82 -9.03 3.59
C SER A 16 13.59 -8.25 2.29
N GLY A 17 12.48 -7.50 2.20
CA GLY A 17 11.97 -6.91 0.96
C GLY A 17 10.95 -7.80 0.23
N GLU A 18 10.63 -8.97 0.77
CA GLU A 18 9.56 -9.83 0.26
C GLU A 18 8.17 -9.20 0.48
N ARG A 19 7.24 -9.44 -0.44
CA ARG A 19 5.84 -8.98 -0.35
C ARG A 19 4.93 -10.13 0.03
N VAL A 20 4.20 -10.01 1.13
CA VAL A 20 3.19 -10.99 1.56
C VAL A 20 1.81 -10.44 1.21
N LYS A 21 1.06 -11.12 0.31
CA LYS A 21 -0.31 -10.70 -0.05
C LYS A 21 -1.22 -10.87 1.16
N LEU A 22 -1.94 -9.81 1.53
CA LEU A 22 -2.96 -9.86 2.56
C LEU A 22 -4.31 -10.16 1.92
N ASP A 23 -4.98 -11.24 2.36
CA ASP A 23 -6.35 -11.56 1.94
C ASP A 23 -7.35 -10.74 2.77
N ILE A 24 -7.47 -9.47 2.41
CA ILE A 24 -8.36 -8.52 3.09
C ILE A 24 -9.21 -7.77 2.08
N LYS A 25 -10.42 -7.42 2.50
CA LYS A 25 -11.28 -6.48 1.79
C LYS A 25 -10.92 -5.04 2.16
N GLN A 26 -11.31 -4.09 1.31
CA GLN A 26 -11.01 -2.68 1.52
C GLN A 26 -11.56 -2.16 2.86
N GLU A 27 -12.76 -2.57 3.26
CA GLU A 27 -13.37 -2.17 4.53
C GLU A 27 -12.56 -2.60 5.77
N ASN A 28 -11.66 -3.58 5.62
CA ASN A 28 -10.82 -4.09 6.69
C ASN A 28 -9.39 -3.52 6.65
N LEU A 29 -9.07 -2.63 5.70
CA LEU A 29 -7.72 -2.11 5.49
C LEU A 29 -7.15 -1.44 6.75
N GLN A 30 -7.96 -0.66 7.49
CA GLN A 30 -7.53 0.03 8.72
C GLN A 30 -6.89 -0.94 9.72
N ASN A 31 -7.41 -2.18 9.83
CA ASN A 31 -6.92 -3.18 10.79
C ASN A 31 -5.52 -3.70 10.44
N SER A 32 -5.09 -3.53 9.19
CA SER A 32 -3.76 -3.92 8.71
C SER A 32 -2.75 -2.76 8.75
N LEU A 33 -3.20 -1.52 8.95
CA LEU A 33 -2.31 -0.37 9.13
C LEU A 33 -1.79 -0.39 10.57
N SER A 34 -0.53 -0.77 10.75
CA SER A 34 0.15 -0.85 12.05
C SER A 34 1.40 0.02 12.04
N PRO A 35 1.74 0.73 13.13
CA PRO A 35 2.95 1.55 13.20
C PRO A 35 4.25 0.82 12.85
N GLU A 36 4.31 -0.51 12.98
CA GLU A 36 5.51 -1.31 12.71
C GLU A 36 5.56 -1.84 11.26
N ALA A 37 4.46 -1.69 10.52
CA ALA A 37 4.30 -2.25 9.18
C ALA A 37 4.66 -1.24 8.08
N VAL A 38 4.94 -1.79 6.90
CA VAL A 38 4.95 -1.04 5.63
C VAL A 38 4.04 -1.79 4.68
N ILE A 39 2.98 -1.13 4.21
CA ILE A 39 1.92 -1.74 3.43
C ILE A 39 1.92 -1.14 2.02
N LEU A 40 1.89 -1.99 0.99
CA LEU A 40 1.66 -1.59 -0.39
C LEU A 40 0.19 -1.85 -0.74
N ILE A 41 -0.51 -0.82 -1.20
CA ILE A 41 -1.94 -0.88 -1.50
C ILE A 41 -2.15 -0.49 -2.96
N ILE A 42 -2.63 -1.42 -3.77
CA ILE A 42 -2.92 -1.21 -5.18
C ILE A 42 -4.40 -0.84 -5.28
N ARG A 43 -4.68 0.28 -5.94
CA ARG A 43 -6.02 0.69 -6.36
C ARG A 43 -5.98 0.96 -7.86
N GLU A 44 -6.37 -0.05 -8.62
CA GLU A 44 -6.28 -0.01 -10.08
C GLU A 44 -7.26 0.99 -10.69
N ASP A 45 -8.45 1.09 -10.11
CA ASP A 45 -9.46 2.10 -10.46
C ASP A 45 -8.96 3.54 -10.28
N LEU A 46 -8.11 3.78 -9.29
CA LEU A 46 -7.47 5.08 -9.03
C LEU A 46 -6.14 5.24 -9.79
N ARG A 47 -5.64 4.17 -10.41
CA ARG A 47 -4.29 4.08 -10.99
C ARG A 47 -3.24 4.50 -9.97
N ARG A 48 -3.27 3.91 -8.77
CA ARG A 48 -2.37 4.22 -7.66
C ARG A 48 -1.81 2.95 -7.02
N ILE A 49 -0.52 3.03 -6.68
CA ILE A 49 0.11 2.14 -5.70
C ILE A 49 0.48 3.04 -4.52
N PHE A 50 -0.21 2.88 -3.40
CA PHE A 50 0.13 3.58 -2.16
C PHE A 50 1.16 2.78 -1.38
N ILE A 51 2.15 3.46 -0.82
CA ILE A 51 3.08 2.89 0.16
C ILE A 51 2.75 3.56 1.48
N TRP A 52 2.03 2.88 2.36
CA TRP A 52 1.78 3.37 3.71
C TRP A 52 2.90 2.91 4.64
N LYS A 53 3.52 3.87 5.34
CA LYS A 53 4.70 3.65 6.17
C LYS A 53 4.35 3.92 7.64
N GLY A 54 4.31 2.87 8.44
CA GLY A 54 4.14 2.98 9.88
C GLY A 54 5.32 3.74 10.51
N SER A 55 5.03 4.58 11.49
CA SER A 55 6.02 5.47 12.13
C SER A 55 7.14 4.72 12.88
N LYS A 56 6.86 3.50 13.35
CA LYS A 56 7.78 2.61 14.08
C LYS A 56 8.40 1.53 13.19
N SER A 57 8.06 1.48 11.91
CA SER A 57 8.62 0.51 10.97
C SER A 57 10.11 0.76 10.73
N PRO A 58 10.94 -0.28 10.57
CA PRO A 58 12.38 -0.11 10.41
C PRO A 58 12.76 0.81 9.24
N VAL A 59 13.73 1.71 9.44
CA VAL A 59 14.17 2.67 8.40
C VAL A 59 14.54 1.96 7.10
N ARG A 60 15.25 0.83 7.18
CA ARG A 60 15.59 0.01 6.02
C ARG A 60 14.34 -0.47 5.26
N LYS A 61 13.32 -0.95 5.99
CA LYS A 61 12.04 -1.42 5.42
C LYS A 61 11.31 -0.27 4.70
N ARG A 62 11.28 0.93 5.30
CA ARG A 62 10.72 2.15 4.69
C ARG A 62 11.50 2.60 3.45
N PHE A 63 12.82 2.40 3.42
CA PHE A 63 13.66 2.77 2.28
C PHE A 63 13.49 1.81 1.09
N ILE A 64 13.55 0.50 1.34
CA ILE A 64 13.45 -0.51 0.27
C ILE A 64 12.05 -0.58 -0.36
N SER A 65 11.01 -0.12 0.35
CA SER A 65 9.63 -0.14 -0.14
C SER A 65 9.44 0.62 -1.46
N SER A 66 10.17 1.71 -1.68
CA SER A 66 10.12 2.47 -2.93
C SER A 66 10.59 1.64 -4.13
N ARG A 67 11.70 0.89 -3.95
CA ARG A 67 12.21 -0.02 -4.99
C ARG A 67 11.23 -1.16 -5.24
N VAL A 68 10.70 -1.76 -4.18
CA VAL A 68 9.73 -2.86 -4.27
C VAL A 68 8.44 -2.41 -4.96
N ALA A 69 7.97 -1.18 -4.71
CA ALA A 69 6.81 -0.62 -5.40
C ALA A 69 7.07 -0.34 -6.89
N GLN A 70 8.30 0.03 -7.27
CA GLN A 70 8.69 0.20 -8.68
C GLN A 70 8.74 -1.15 -9.41
N GLU A 71 9.28 -2.18 -8.76
CA GLU A 71 9.27 -3.55 -9.27
C GLU A 71 7.82 -4.04 -9.46
N LEU A 72 6.97 -3.86 -8.46
CA LEU A 72 5.53 -4.16 -8.55
C LEU A 72 4.84 -3.38 -9.68
N GLN A 73 5.09 -2.08 -9.79
CA GLN A 73 4.53 -1.27 -10.88
C GLN A 73 4.91 -1.83 -12.25
N LYS A 74 6.16 -2.26 -12.42
CA LYS A 74 6.64 -2.86 -13.67
C LYS A 74 5.95 -4.18 -13.94
N GLU A 75 5.86 -5.06 -12.94
CA GLU A 75 5.14 -6.34 -13.05
C GLU A 75 3.68 -6.16 -13.47
N LEU A 76 2.99 -5.17 -12.88
CA LEU A 76 1.62 -4.84 -13.26
C LEU A 76 1.56 -4.31 -14.70
N MET A 77 2.50 -3.46 -15.11
CA MET A 77 2.55 -2.92 -16.48
C MET A 77 2.83 -3.97 -17.56
N ASP A 78 3.49 -5.08 -17.22
CA ASP A 78 3.71 -6.20 -18.14
C ASP A 78 2.41 -6.99 -18.40
N ASP A 79 1.39 -6.80 -17.57
CA ASP A 79 0.05 -7.35 -17.74
C ASP A 79 -0.88 -6.31 -18.39
N ALA A 80 -1.36 -6.62 -19.61
CA ALA A 80 -2.22 -5.74 -20.41
C ALA A 80 -3.55 -5.34 -19.73
N ARG A 81 -3.90 -6.01 -18.61
CA ARG A 81 -5.10 -5.72 -17.82
C ARG A 81 -4.93 -4.53 -16.86
N TYR A 82 -3.69 -4.19 -16.49
CA TYR A 82 -3.42 -3.09 -15.57
C TYR A 82 -2.98 -1.84 -16.30
N HIS A 83 -3.40 -0.69 -15.80
CA HIS A 83 -2.94 0.60 -16.22
C HIS A 83 -1.65 0.96 -15.49
N ARG A 84 -0.93 1.93 -16.06
CA ARG A 84 0.19 2.56 -15.37
C ARG A 84 -0.30 3.24 -14.09
N CYS A 85 -0.05 2.62 -12.95
CA CYS A 85 -0.32 3.19 -11.64
C CYS A 85 0.77 4.18 -11.23
N LYS A 86 0.41 5.29 -10.58
CA LYS A 86 1.38 6.19 -9.94
C LYS A 86 1.68 5.71 -8.52
N ILE A 87 2.95 5.66 -8.13
CA ILE A 87 3.37 5.37 -6.76
C ILE A 87 3.19 6.62 -5.89
N VAL A 88 2.56 6.47 -4.73
CA VAL A 88 2.33 7.55 -3.75
C VAL A 88 2.75 7.05 -2.37
N SER A 89 3.70 7.75 -1.76
CA SER A 89 4.14 7.45 -0.40
C SER A 89 3.28 8.19 0.61
N ILE A 90 2.87 7.48 1.66
CA ILE A 90 2.06 7.99 2.78
C ILE A 90 2.80 7.62 4.07
N ASP A 91 3.04 8.60 4.93
CA ASP A 91 3.60 8.36 6.26
C ASP A 91 2.47 8.40 7.30
N GLN A 92 2.53 7.52 8.31
CA GLN A 92 1.56 7.51 9.40
C GLN A 92 1.47 8.89 10.06
N GLY A 93 0.26 9.39 10.28
CA GLY A 93 -0.01 10.71 10.86
C GLY A 93 0.19 11.89 9.92
N ASP A 94 0.64 11.64 8.69
CA ASP A 94 0.67 12.59 7.58
C ASP A 94 -0.09 12.00 6.37
N GLU A 95 -1.21 11.33 6.66
CA GLU A 95 -2.03 10.75 5.61
C GLU A 95 -2.73 11.82 4.77
N LEU A 96 -2.59 11.72 3.46
CA LEU A 96 -3.31 12.58 2.53
C LEU A 96 -4.83 12.38 2.70
N GLN A 97 -5.60 13.47 2.74
CA GLN A 97 -7.06 13.40 2.83
C GLN A 97 -7.67 12.57 1.69
N GLU A 98 -7.09 12.65 0.48
CA GLU A 98 -7.50 11.82 -0.67
C GLU A 98 -7.34 10.32 -0.40
N PHE A 99 -6.26 9.92 0.28
CA PHE A 99 -6.03 8.54 0.68
C PHE A 99 -7.08 8.10 1.71
N LEU A 100 -7.26 8.88 2.77
CA LEU A 100 -8.25 8.59 3.81
C LEU A 100 -9.65 8.44 3.22
N ASN A 101 -10.06 9.37 2.35
CA ASN A 101 -11.37 9.34 1.69
C ASN A 101 -11.52 8.15 0.73
N ALA A 102 -10.48 7.84 -0.05
CA ALA A 102 -10.51 6.75 -1.03
C ALA A 102 -10.73 5.38 -0.38
N PHE A 103 -10.27 5.21 0.86
CA PHE A 103 -10.37 3.97 1.61
C PHE A 103 -11.37 4.02 2.77
N ARG A 104 -11.97 5.19 3.04
CA ARG A 104 -12.85 5.45 4.21
C ARG A 104 -12.15 5.16 5.54
N LEU A 105 -10.91 5.64 5.65
CA LEU A 105 -10.04 5.46 6.81
C LEU A 105 -10.06 6.69 7.70
N GLU A 106 -9.60 6.48 8.94
CA GLU A 106 -9.29 7.56 9.87
C GLU A 106 -7.77 7.71 9.98
N SER A 107 -7.29 8.95 10.10
CA SER A 107 -5.86 9.23 10.29
C SER A 107 -5.36 8.59 11.58
N MET A 108 -4.13 8.07 11.54
CA MET A 108 -3.53 7.39 12.68
C MET A 108 -2.53 8.30 13.37
N GLU A 109 -2.81 8.70 14.62
CA GLU A 109 -1.88 9.51 15.40
C GLU A 109 -0.53 8.80 15.59
N VAL A 110 0.56 9.57 15.50
CA VAL A 110 1.91 9.11 15.83
C VAL A 110 2.09 9.23 17.33
N THR A 111 2.01 8.11 18.03
CA THR A 111 2.37 8.05 19.45
C THR A 111 3.88 7.97 19.60
N GLU A 112 4.50 9.06 20.06
CA GLU A 112 5.91 9.07 20.45
C GLU A 112 6.17 7.99 21.51
N ARG A 113 7.33 7.33 21.40
CA ARG A 113 7.88 6.45 22.44
C ARG A 113 9.08 7.15 23.06
#